data_AF-J3AG63-F1
#
_entry.id   AF-J3AG63-F1
#
_cell.length_a   1.000
_cell.length_b   1.000
_cell.length_c   1.000
_cell.angle_alpha   90.00
_cell.angle_beta   90.00
_cell.angle_gamma   90.00
#
_symmetry.space_group_name_H-M   'P 1'
#
loop_
_entity.id
_entity.type
_entity.pdbx_description
1 polymer ?
#
loop_
_entity_poly.entity_id
_entity_poly.type
_entity_poly.pdbx_seq_one_letter_code
_entity_poly.pdbx_strand_id
1 'polypeptide(L)'
;MRKTYLLLSSLLFCALLVTDAHAVSPQEPVAPVPPQVIVPTSSKDKQGNTLEKSMAYVKTLQVKNGKLFVLLDYIQWFFGEAAVKAYRQDHPLEKEDYPMPYYIRNSSPKIRSFEISPKASFTLQTNSTQKDGNFHWNESVNADTFKKFVLSKGIPYQIPFHIEVTNGIITKVTEQYVP
;
A
#
# COMPACT_ATOMS: atom_id res chain seq x y z
N MET A 1 -50.36 16.04 -74.34
CA MET A 1 -50.62 17.49 -74.48
C MET A 1 -50.22 18.18 -73.17
N ARG A 2 -49.28 19.13 -73.24
CA ARG A 2 -48.83 19.97 -72.13
C ARG A 2 -49.93 20.94 -71.70
N LYS A 3 -50.15 21.10 -70.39
CA LYS A 3 -50.51 22.39 -69.81
C LYS A 3 -49.77 22.58 -68.49
N THR A 4 -48.85 23.53 -68.52
CA THR A 4 -48.12 24.14 -67.42
C THR A 4 -49.07 25.03 -66.63
N TYR A 5 -49.03 24.97 -65.30
CA TYR A 5 -49.33 26.12 -64.45
C TYR A 5 -48.30 26.20 -63.33
N LEU A 6 -47.73 27.39 -63.24
CA LEU A 6 -46.72 27.84 -62.31
C LEU A 6 -47.39 28.36 -61.02
N LEU A 7 -46.60 28.30 -59.94
CA LEU A 7 -46.47 29.23 -58.81
C LEU A 7 -46.97 28.79 -57.42
N LEU A 8 -46.06 29.13 -56.49
CA LEU A 8 -46.14 29.27 -55.04
C LEU A 8 -45.88 28.01 -54.20
N SER A 9 -44.60 27.78 -53.88
CA SER A 9 -44.23 27.10 -52.65
C SER A 9 -43.20 27.91 -51.86
N SER A 10 -43.68 28.48 -50.76
CA SER A 10 -43.08 28.56 -49.43
C SER A 10 -41.54 28.48 -49.31
N LEU A 11 -40.94 29.57 -48.82
CA LEU A 11 -39.63 29.53 -48.15
C LEU A 11 -39.76 28.74 -46.84
N LEU A 12 -39.14 27.56 -46.79
CA LEU A 12 -38.87 26.84 -45.54
C LEU A 12 -37.42 27.13 -45.13
N PHE A 13 -37.26 27.92 -44.07
CA PHE A 13 -35.96 28.21 -43.46
C PHE A 13 -35.54 27.00 -42.62
N CYS A 14 -34.81 26.04 -43.22
CA CYS A 14 -34.14 24.97 -42.47
C CYS A 14 -32.85 25.53 -41.84
N ALA A 15 -32.87 25.70 -40.52
CA ALA A 15 -31.66 25.96 -39.75
C ALA A 15 -30.79 24.70 -39.73
N LEU A 16 -29.61 24.78 -40.34
CA LEU A 16 -28.55 23.78 -40.22
C LEU A 16 -27.91 23.93 -38.83
N LEU A 17 -28.19 23.00 -37.91
CA LEU A 17 -27.35 22.79 -36.74
C LEU A 17 -26.15 21.94 -37.17
N VAL A 18 -25.00 22.59 -37.34
CA VAL A 18 -23.71 21.93 -37.39
C VAL A 18 -23.37 21.53 -35.95
N THR A 19 -23.61 20.29 -35.59
CA THR A 19 -23.00 19.69 -34.40
C THR A 19 -21.58 19.29 -34.75
N ASP A 20 -20.61 20.03 -34.23
CA ASP A 20 -19.21 19.63 -34.19
C ASP A 20 -19.09 18.29 -33.45
N ALA A 21 -18.84 17.23 -34.23
CA ALA A 21 -18.44 15.93 -33.69
C ALA A 21 -17.01 16.03 -33.15
N HIS A 22 -16.86 16.48 -31.90
CA HIS A 22 -15.66 16.21 -31.14
C HIS A 22 -15.63 14.71 -30.85
N ALA A 23 -14.82 13.98 -31.61
CA ALA A 23 -14.48 12.59 -31.32
C ALA A 23 -13.83 12.52 -29.93
N VAL A 24 -14.61 12.15 -28.92
CA VAL A 24 -14.10 11.75 -27.62
C VAL A 24 -13.47 10.38 -27.82
N SER A 25 -12.14 10.34 -27.88
CA SER A 25 -11.39 9.09 -27.82
C SER A 25 -11.77 8.34 -26.54
N PRO A 26 -12.07 7.03 -26.57
CA PRO A 26 -12.30 6.26 -25.36
C PRO A 26 -11.05 6.30 -24.48
N GLN A 27 -11.12 6.98 -23.33
CA GLN A 27 -10.08 6.91 -22.32
C GLN A 27 -10.00 5.48 -21.80
N GLU A 28 -8.87 4.82 -22.05
CA GLU A 28 -8.52 3.57 -21.36
C GLU A 28 -8.59 3.79 -19.84
N PRO A 29 -9.06 2.80 -19.05
CA PRO A 29 -9.09 2.91 -17.60
C PRO A 29 -7.68 3.15 -17.06
N VAL A 30 -7.38 4.38 -16.64
CA VAL A 30 -6.11 4.71 -16.00
C VAL A 30 -6.06 3.95 -14.67
N ALA A 31 -5.17 2.96 -14.59
CA ALA A 31 -4.91 2.25 -13.33
C ALA A 31 -4.57 3.28 -12.24
N PRO A 32 -5.10 3.14 -11.01
CA PRO A 32 -4.81 4.08 -9.95
C PRO A 32 -3.30 4.17 -9.73
N VAL A 33 -2.76 5.39 -9.75
CA VAL A 33 -1.34 5.65 -9.48
C VAL A 33 -1.01 5.02 -8.12
N PRO A 34 0.00 4.13 -8.02
CA PRO A 34 0.41 3.56 -6.75
C PRO A 34 0.72 4.65 -5.72
N PRO A 35 0.41 4.44 -4.44
CA PRO A 35 0.70 5.43 -3.40
C PRO A 35 2.20 5.74 -3.38
N GLN A 36 2.54 7.03 -3.42
CA GLN A 36 3.93 7.49 -3.36
C GLN A 36 4.55 7.28 -1.96
N VAL A 37 3.72 7.10 -0.94
CA VAL A 37 4.15 6.82 0.45
C VAL A 37 3.15 5.85 1.11
N ILE A 38 3.66 4.81 1.77
CA ILE A 38 2.90 4.00 2.71
C ILE A 38 3.09 4.61 4.10
N VAL A 39 1.99 5.04 4.69
CA VAL A 39 1.89 5.53 6.07
C VAL A 39 0.79 4.78 6.81
N PRO A 40 0.77 4.79 8.15
CA PRO A 40 -0.34 4.24 8.92
C PRO A 40 -1.67 4.90 8.50
N THR A 41 -2.66 4.07 8.17
CA THR A 41 -4.02 4.49 7.81
C THR A 41 -5.02 3.86 8.76
N SER A 42 -6.17 4.52 8.94
CA SER A 42 -7.30 4.01 9.71
C SER A 42 -8.59 4.25 8.92
N SER A 43 -9.45 3.23 8.85
CA SER A 43 -10.75 3.29 8.18
C SER A 43 -11.78 2.44 8.90
N LYS A 44 -13.03 2.46 8.42
CA LYS A 44 -14.11 1.60 8.90
C LYS A 44 -14.43 0.54 7.85
N ASP A 45 -14.61 -0.71 8.28
CA ASP A 45 -15.17 -1.75 7.42
C ASP A 45 -16.70 -1.66 7.32
N LYS A 46 -17.31 -2.56 6.54
CA LYS A 46 -18.77 -2.62 6.36
C LYS A 46 -19.52 -2.92 7.66
N GLN A 47 -18.84 -3.47 8.66
CA GLN A 47 -19.38 -3.83 9.96
C GLN A 47 -19.08 -2.77 11.03
N GLY A 48 -18.45 -1.65 10.66
CA GLY A 48 -18.11 -0.55 11.57
C GLY A 48 -16.84 -0.79 12.41
N ASN A 49 -16.11 -1.88 12.18
CA ASN A 49 -14.84 -2.14 12.85
C ASN A 49 -13.80 -1.12 12.36
N THR A 50 -12.94 -0.68 13.27
CA THR A 50 -11.77 0.12 12.90
C THR A 50 -10.72 -0.80 12.31
N LEU A 51 -10.35 -0.55 11.06
CA LEU A 51 -9.23 -1.20 10.38
C LEU A 51 -8.05 -0.25 10.33
N GLU A 52 -6.90 -0.68 10.81
CA GLU A 52 -5.63 0.03 10.61
C GLU A 52 -4.69 -0.79 9.73
N LYS A 53 -4.02 -0.12 8.79
CA LYS A 53 -2.94 -0.70 7.99
C LYS A 53 -1.70 0.14 8.15
N SER A 54 -0.57 -0.49 8.43
CA SER A 54 0.69 0.18 8.66
C SER A 54 1.87 -0.69 8.27
N MET A 55 3.04 -0.07 8.20
CA MET A 55 4.31 -0.77 8.19
C MET A 55 5.09 -0.45 9.44
N ALA A 56 5.74 -1.45 10.01
CA ALA A 56 6.40 -1.30 11.29
C ALA A 56 7.57 -2.27 11.47
N TYR A 57 8.56 -1.83 12.25
CA TYR A 57 9.55 -2.74 12.81
C TYR A 57 9.00 -3.42 14.06
N VAL A 58 9.31 -4.71 14.22
CA VAL A 58 9.06 -5.43 15.45
C VAL A 58 10.18 -5.13 16.45
N LYS A 59 9.83 -4.45 17.54
CA LYS A 59 10.77 -4.06 18.60
C LYS A 59 10.82 -5.05 19.75
N THR A 60 9.74 -5.81 20.00
CA THR A 60 9.71 -6.88 21.01
C THR A 60 8.50 -7.78 20.78
N LEU A 61 8.62 -9.06 21.16
CA LEU A 61 7.50 -10.00 21.32
C LEU A 61 7.45 -10.46 22.79
N GLN A 62 6.26 -10.49 23.38
CA GLN A 62 6.05 -10.87 24.78
C GLN A 62 4.82 -11.76 24.92
N VAL A 63 4.89 -12.79 25.75
CA VAL A 63 3.71 -13.56 26.15
C VAL A 63 3.29 -13.13 27.54
N LYS A 64 2.04 -12.67 27.70
CA LYS A 64 1.46 -12.30 29.00
C LYS A 64 0.11 -12.99 29.15
N ASN A 65 -0.07 -13.77 30.21
CA ASN A 65 -1.32 -14.51 30.49
C ASN A 65 -1.79 -15.36 29.29
N GLY A 66 -0.87 -16.05 28.62
CA GLY A 66 -1.15 -16.89 27.45
C GLY A 66 -1.45 -16.12 26.15
N LYS A 67 -1.41 -14.78 26.17
CA LYS A 67 -1.63 -13.93 24.99
C LYS A 67 -0.32 -13.39 24.45
N LEU A 68 -0.19 -13.33 23.13
CA LEU A 68 0.98 -12.77 22.45
C LEU A 68 0.79 -11.27 22.25
N PHE A 69 1.77 -10.50 22.68
CA PHE A 69 1.86 -9.05 22.49
C PHE A 69 3.09 -8.69 21.67
N VAL A 70 2.98 -7.63 20.88
CA VAL A 70 4.07 -7.08 20.07
C VAL A 70 4.21 -5.59 20.30
N LEU A 71 5.46 -5.12 20.36
CA LEU A 71 5.80 -3.71 20.32
C LEU A 71 6.21 -3.36 18.90
N LEU A 72 5.49 -2.44 18.27
CA LEU A 72 5.68 -2.02 16.89
C LEU A 72 6.13 -0.57 16.82
N ASP A 73 7.14 -0.31 15.99
CA ASP A 73 7.62 1.03 15.68
C ASP A 73 7.22 1.36 14.24
N TYR A 74 6.25 2.25 14.08
CA TYR A 74 5.69 2.58 12.78
C TYR A 74 6.72 3.32 11.91
N ILE A 75 6.73 2.98 10.63
CA ILE A 75 7.60 3.59 9.64
C ILE A 75 6.79 4.16 8.49
N GLN A 76 7.42 5.05 7.74
CA GLN A 76 6.97 5.48 6.43
C GLN A 76 7.81 4.80 5.35
N TRP A 77 7.16 4.42 4.25
CA TRP A 77 7.87 3.91 3.08
C TRP A 77 7.55 4.75 1.85
N PHE A 78 8.53 5.51 1.40
CA PHE A 78 8.44 6.39 0.24
C PHE A 78 8.91 5.68 -1.03
N PHE A 79 8.34 6.02 -2.17
CA PHE A 79 8.70 5.50 -3.49
C PHE A 79 8.97 6.63 -4.48
N GLY A 80 9.85 6.40 -5.46
CA GLY A 80 10.13 7.34 -6.56
C GLY A 80 10.58 8.72 -6.06
N GLU A 81 10.02 9.80 -6.63
CA GLU A 81 10.37 11.17 -6.25
C GLU A 81 10.14 11.47 -4.77
N ALA A 82 9.11 10.86 -4.16
CA ALA A 82 8.85 11.02 -2.74
C ALA A 82 9.96 10.40 -1.89
N ALA A 83 10.58 9.31 -2.35
CA ALA A 83 11.74 8.70 -1.70
C ALA A 83 12.96 9.62 -1.76
N VAL A 84 13.27 10.15 -2.93
CA VAL A 84 14.38 11.10 -3.12
C VAL A 84 14.19 12.33 -2.23
N LYS A 85 12.98 12.90 -2.21
CA LYS A 85 12.65 14.04 -1.36
C LYS A 85 12.82 13.72 0.13
N ALA A 86 12.30 12.58 0.59
CA ALA A 86 12.42 12.17 1.99
C ALA A 86 13.88 11.93 2.39
N TYR A 87 14.67 11.29 1.52
CA TYR A 87 16.11 11.10 1.73
C TYR A 87 16.84 12.44 1.86
N ARG A 88 16.61 13.39 0.95
CA ARG A 88 17.24 14.72 0.99
C ARG A 88 16.92 15.51 2.26
N GLN A 89 15.73 15.31 2.82
CA GLN A 89 15.36 15.93 4.10
C GLN A 89 16.18 15.39 5.27
N ASP A 90 16.47 14.09 5.28
CA ASP A 90 17.25 13.45 6.34
C ASP A 90 18.78 13.59 6.12
N HIS A 91 19.19 13.79 4.87
CA HIS A 91 20.60 13.86 4.44
C HIS A 91 20.92 15.17 3.68
N PRO A 92 20.75 16.36 4.29
CA PRO A 92 20.84 17.64 3.57
C PRO A 92 22.26 18.00 3.09
N LEU A 93 23.29 17.35 3.64
CA LEU A 93 24.69 17.59 3.26
C LEU A 93 25.17 16.68 2.13
N GLU A 94 24.41 15.64 1.80
CA GLU A 94 24.77 14.73 0.72
C GLU A 94 24.52 15.37 -0.64
N LYS A 95 25.53 15.29 -1.51
CA LYS A 95 25.49 15.89 -2.85
C LYS A 95 25.05 14.90 -3.93
N GLU A 96 25.31 13.62 -3.71
CA GLU A 96 24.96 12.54 -4.65
C GLU A 96 23.46 12.24 -4.59
N ASP A 97 22.85 11.93 -5.73
CA ASP A 97 21.44 11.56 -5.80
C ASP A 97 21.17 10.22 -5.15
N TYR A 98 20.00 10.12 -4.50
CA TYR A 98 19.58 8.90 -3.84
C TYR A 98 19.31 7.81 -4.89
N PRO A 99 20.09 6.71 -4.92
CA PRO A 99 20.08 5.78 -6.05
C PRO A 99 18.95 4.74 -5.94
N MET A 100 18.30 4.64 -4.78
CA MET A 100 17.33 3.57 -4.52
C MET A 100 15.91 3.99 -4.95
N PRO A 101 15.09 3.04 -5.44
CA PRO A 101 13.73 3.33 -5.88
C PRO A 101 12.76 3.60 -4.72
N TYR A 102 13.22 3.44 -3.48
CA TYR A 102 12.41 3.57 -2.28
C TYR A 102 13.24 4.08 -1.11
N TYR A 103 12.62 4.73 -0.13
CA TYR A 103 13.25 5.14 1.13
C TYR A 103 12.36 4.79 2.31
N ILE A 104 12.88 4.05 3.30
CA ILE A 104 12.19 3.73 4.54
C ILE A 104 12.66 4.70 5.62
N ARG A 105 11.72 5.40 6.25
CA ARG A 105 12.00 6.41 7.26
C ARG A 105 11.26 6.11 8.55
N ASN A 106 11.91 6.37 9.67
CA ASN A 106 11.24 6.48 10.96
C ASN A 106 11.42 7.89 11.54
N SER A 107 10.67 8.84 10.98
CA SER A 107 10.76 10.26 11.37
C SER A 107 10.06 10.60 12.69
N SER A 108 9.22 9.70 13.18
CA SER A 108 8.41 9.91 14.38
C SER A 108 8.24 8.58 15.10
N PRO A 109 9.28 8.10 15.83
CA PRO A 109 9.23 6.83 16.51
C PRO A 109 8.07 6.84 17.51
N LYS A 110 7.09 5.98 17.26
CA LYS A 110 5.89 5.83 18.07
C LYS A 110 5.69 4.35 18.33
N ILE A 111 6.19 3.90 19.48
CA ILE A 111 6.06 2.51 19.90
C ILE A 111 4.61 2.26 20.33
N ARG A 112 3.97 1.30 19.66
CA ARG A 112 2.61 0.85 19.97
C ARG A 112 2.64 -0.59 20.42
N SER A 113 1.87 -0.90 21.46
CA SER A 113 1.69 -2.26 21.95
C SER A 113 0.36 -2.79 21.46
N PHE A 114 0.37 -3.97 20.85
CA PHE A 114 -0.84 -4.64 20.39
C PHE A 114 -0.89 -6.08 20.90
N GLU A 115 -2.10 -6.55 21.22
CA GLU A 115 -2.38 -7.98 21.31
C GLU A 115 -2.46 -8.55 19.88
N ILE A 116 -1.86 -9.71 19.67
CA ILE A 116 -2.00 -10.47 18.42
C ILE A 116 -3.13 -11.49 18.61
N SER A 117 -4.10 -11.45 17.69
CA SER A 117 -5.21 -12.41 17.68
C SER A 117 -4.68 -13.84 17.61
N PRO A 118 -5.25 -14.81 18.36
CA PRO A 118 -4.92 -16.22 18.19
C PRO A 118 -5.29 -16.77 16.81
N LYS A 119 -6.11 -16.04 16.05
CA LYS A 119 -6.49 -16.35 14.66
C LYS A 119 -5.77 -15.47 13.63
N ALA A 120 -4.75 -14.71 14.05
CA ALA A 120 -4.00 -13.88 13.14
C ALA A 120 -3.32 -14.74 12.05
N SER A 121 -3.24 -14.18 10.84
CA SER A 121 -2.49 -14.78 9.74
C SER A 121 -1.08 -14.21 9.69
N PHE A 122 -0.10 -15.08 9.45
CA PHE A 122 1.31 -14.69 9.31
C PHE A 122 1.82 -15.15 7.96
N THR A 123 2.54 -14.27 7.28
CA THR A 123 3.19 -14.56 6.01
C THR A 123 4.63 -14.10 6.09
N LEU A 124 5.57 -15.02 5.90
CA LEU A 124 6.99 -14.72 5.88
C LEU A 124 7.53 -14.87 4.45
N GLN A 125 8.50 -14.04 4.11
CA GLN A 125 9.18 -14.09 2.81
C GLN A 125 10.50 -14.83 2.93
N THR A 126 11.20 -14.71 4.06
CA THR A 126 12.57 -15.23 4.22
C THR A 126 12.69 -16.32 5.30
N ASN A 127 11.58 -17.00 5.61
CA ASN A 127 11.55 -18.04 6.64
C ASN A 127 12.38 -19.28 6.25
N SER A 128 12.25 -19.72 5.00
CA SER A 128 12.95 -20.88 4.44
C SER A 128 14.26 -20.53 3.73
N THR A 129 14.95 -19.44 4.11
CA THR A 129 16.23 -19.09 3.47
C THR A 129 17.24 -20.24 3.57
N GLN A 130 17.63 -20.73 2.40
CA GLN A 130 18.58 -21.81 2.20
C GLN A 130 20.01 -21.27 2.13
N LYS A 131 21.01 -22.17 2.17
CA LYS A 131 22.44 -21.79 2.15
C LYS A 131 22.87 -21.07 0.87
N ASP A 132 22.16 -21.31 -0.22
CA ASP A 132 22.40 -20.69 -1.54
C ASP A 132 21.66 -19.35 -1.71
N GLY A 133 20.96 -18.87 -0.68
CA GLY A 133 20.18 -17.64 -0.71
C GLY A 133 18.76 -17.79 -1.25
N ASN A 134 18.35 -18.97 -1.73
CA ASN A 134 16.98 -19.21 -2.17
C ASN A 134 16.01 -19.30 -0.99
N PHE A 135 14.76 -18.92 -1.20
CA PHE A 135 13.68 -19.02 -0.21
C PHE A 135 12.34 -19.20 -0.89
N HIS A 136 11.35 -19.72 -0.15
CA HIS A 136 9.98 -19.81 -0.62
C HIS A 136 9.24 -18.50 -0.34
N TRP A 137 8.62 -17.94 -1.38
CA TRP A 137 7.83 -16.73 -1.25
C TRP A 137 6.49 -17.00 -0.55
N ASN A 138 6.02 -16.01 0.21
CA ASN A 138 4.69 -15.99 0.82
C ASN A 138 4.37 -17.23 1.70
N GLU A 139 5.34 -17.67 2.50
CA GLU A 139 5.15 -18.80 3.42
C GLU A 139 4.10 -18.45 4.49
N SER A 140 2.96 -19.13 4.46
CA SER A 140 1.98 -19.05 5.55
C SER A 140 2.49 -19.82 6.76
N VAL A 141 2.60 -19.14 7.90
CA VAL A 141 3.12 -19.74 9.14
C VAL A 141 2.18 -19.50 10.31
N ASN A 142 2.34 -20.30 11.37
CA ASN A 142 1.64 -20.07 12.63
C ASN A 142 2.38 -19.06 13.52
N ALA A 143 1.74 -18.66 14.63
CA ALA A 143 2.29 -17.67 15.57
C ALA A 143 3.62 -18.10 16.21
N ASP A 144 3.81 -19.40 16.47
CA ASP A 144 5.05 -19.92 17.06
C ASP A 144 6.21 -19.86 16.08
N THR A 145 5.99 -20.21 14.81
CA THR A 145 6.99 -20.08 13.75
C THR A 145 7.33 -18.61 13.52
N PHE A 146 6.34 -17.72 13.45
CA PHE A 146 6.57 -16.27 13.37
C PHE A 146 7.44 -15.75 14.53
N LYS A 147 7.10 -16.14 15.77
CA LYS A 147 7.86 -15.74 16.97
C LYS A 147 9.31 -16.26 16.91
N LYS A 148 9.51 -17.53 16.57
CA LYS A 148 10.84 -18.12 16.41
C LYS A 148 11.66 -17.42 15.33
N PHE A 149 11.02 -17.11 14.19
CA PHE A 149 11.64 -16.40 13.09
C PHE A 149 12.12 -15.00 13.50
N VAL A 150 11.25 -14.18 14.10
CA VAL A 150 11.63 -12.84 14.55
C VAL A 150 12.74 -12.90 15.60
N LEU A 151 12.65 -13.83 16.55
CA LEU A 151 13.67 -13.97 17.59
C LEU A 151 15.02 -14.45 17.06
N SER A 152 15.04 -15.35 16.05
CA SER A 152 16.28 -15.86 15.47
C SER A 152 17.04 -14.82 14.66
N LYS A 153 16.34 -13.84 14.08
CA LYS A 153 16.94 -12.71 13.36
C LYS A 153 17.46 -11.60 14.30
N GLY A 154 17.14 -11.69 15.59
CA GLY A 154 17.47 -10.68 16.59
C GLY A 154 16.41 -9.58 16.70
N ILE A 155 16.39 -8.92 17.87
CA ILE A 155 15.45 -7.84 18.17
C ILE A 155 16.25 -6.56 18.48
N PRO A 156 15.95 -5.42 17.81
CA PRO A 156 14.89 -5.25 16.82
C PRO A 156 15.23 -5.91 15.48
N TYR A 157 14.23 -6.56 14.88
CA TYR A 157 14.36 -7.06 13.51
C TYR A 157 14.32 -5.87 12.55
N GLN A 158 15.31 -5.78 11.66
CA GLN A 158 15.54 -4.59 10.83
C GLN A 158 14.76 -4.59 9.51
N ILE A 159 13.96 -5.63 9.25
CA ILE A 159 13.07 -5.71 8.10
C ILE A 159 11.64 -5.42 8.58
N PRO A 160 10.91 -4.52 7.91
CA PRO A 160 9.58 -4.15 8.36
C PRO A 160 8.55 -5.24 8.02
N PHE A 161 7.41 -5.17 8.70
CA PHE A 161 6.24 -5.95 8.39
C PHE A 161 5.10 -5.03 7.97
N HIS A 162 4.26 -5.51 7.06
CA HIS A 162 2.90 -5.00 6.90
C HIS A 162 2.04 -5.54 8.03
N ILE A 163 1.35 -4.63 8.73
CA ILE A 163 0.53 -4.92 9.89
C ILE A 163 -0.90 -4.48 9.59
N GLU A 164 -1.84 -5.40 9.75
CA GLU A 164 -3.27 -5.09 9.76
C GLU A 164 -3.84 -5.31 11.17
N VAL A 165 -4.52 -4.28 11.68
CA VAL A 165 -5.15 -4.24 13.00
C VAL A 165 -6.65 -4.07 12.82
N THR A 166 -7.44 -4.85 13.56
CA THR A 166 -8.90 -4.71 13.63
C THR A 166 -9.30 -4.46 15.07
N ASN A 167 -9.95 -3.32 15.35
CA ASN A 167 -10.38 -2.90 16.69
C ASN A 167 -9.24 -3.00 17.74
N GLY A 168 -8.02 -2.60 17.37
CA GLY A 168 -6.86 -2.62 18.27
C GLY A 168 -6.21 -4.00 18.48
N ILE A 169 -6.62 -5.04 17.73
CA ILE A 169 -6.03 -6.39 17.77
C ILE A 169 -5.40 -6.69 16.40
N ILE A 170 -4.16 -7.17 16.38
CA ILE A 170 -3.51 -7.56 15.12
C ILE A 170 -4.17 -8.81 14.55
N THR A 171 -4.55 -8.74 13.28
CA THR A 171 -5.21 -9.83 12.53
C THR A 171 -4.35 -10.37 11.39
N LYS A 172 -3.38 -9.59 10.90
CA LYS A 172 -2.46 -10.03 9.85
C LYS A 172 -1.09 -9.39 9.99
N VAL A 173 -0.06 -10.20 9.78
CA VAL A 173 1.36 -9.80 9.76
C VAL A 173 2.00 -10.40 8.52
N THR A 174 2.57 -9.56 7.66
CA THR A 174 3.27 -10.01 6.46
C THR A 174 4.66 -9.40 6.43
N GLU A 175 5.69 -10.23 6.40
CA GLU A 175 7.07 -9.77 6.24
C GLU A 175 7.20 -9.03 4.90
N GLN A 176 7.86 -7.88 4.95
CA GLN A 176 8.30 -7.25 3.74
C GLN A 176 9.58 -7.93 3.23
N TYR A 177 9.65 -8.24 1.94
CA TYR A 177 10.93 -8.54 1.33
C TYR A 177 11.70 -7.27 0.99
N VAL A 178 12.92 -7.14 1.49
CA VAL A 178 13.86 -6.11 1.06
C VAL A 178 15.07 -6.85 0.50
N PRO A 179 15.37 -6.73 -0.82
CA PRO A 179 16.50 -7.40 -1.45
C PRO A 179 17.86 -6.98 -0.87
#